data_AF-A0AAD7JUT5-F1
#
_entry.id   AF-A0AAD7JUT5-F1
#
_cell.length_a   1.000
_cell.length_b   1.000
_cell.length_c   1.000
_cell.angle_alpha   90.00
_cell.angle_beta   90.00
_cell.angle_gamma   90.00
#
_symmetry.space_group_name_H-M   'P 1'
#
loop_
_entity.id
_entity.type
_entity.pdbx_description
1 polymer ?
#
loop_
_entity_poly.entity_id
_entity_poly.type
_entity_poly.pdbx_seq_one_letter_code
_entity_poly.pdbx_strand_id
1 'polypeptide(L)'
;GSVADKTVRAPDTIRLGLFRYYNKDQPQVHYPGNLNPVHRTHLLDSYIRTFNFALLDGRRVTPTSRSVRNSAGSSIIQAKIGTMRCAGEIRSIFIHEQTGIPESRQTVLAAVEWMKTSPFTPLENPKFIWDDYPELGIETWEIDRYQDRQDGAFPIVLPLGEIHCQLARGRIEHTDPKMWITATMDR
;
A
#
# COMPACT_ATOMS: atom_id res chain seq x y z
N GLY A 1 1.81 -12.52 -15.06
CA GLY A 1 2.52 -13.35 -14.08
C GLY A 1 3.53 -12.51 -13.35
N SER A 2 3.57 -12.57 -12.02
CA SER A 2 4.60 -11.96 -11.20
C SER A 2 5.83 -12.88 -11.16
N VAL A 3 7.05 -12.31 -11.18
CA VAL A 3 8.29 -13.08 -11.07
C VAL A 3 8.74 -13.03 -9.62
N ALA A 4 8.69 -14.18 -8.93
CA ALA A 4 9.17 -14.31 -7.56
C ALA A 4 10.70 -14.16 -7.53
N ASP A 5 11.18 -13.32 -6.62
CA ASP A 5 12.59 -12.93 -6.58
C ASP A 5 13.35 -13.68 -5.50
N LYS A 6 12.85 -13.64 -4.26
CA LYS A 6 13.56 -14.18 -3.09
C LYS A 6 12.64 -14.38 -1.89
N THR A 7 12.87 -15.47 -1.14
CA THR A 7 12.36 -15.64 0.23
C THR A 7 13.26 -14.89 1.20
N VAL A 8 12.68 -13.98 1.98
CA VAL A 8 13.41 -13.11 2.91
C VAL A 8 12.67 -13.03 4.23
N ARG A 9 13.39 -12.71 5.31
CA ARG A 9 12.76 -12.38 6.59
C ARG A 9 11.97 -11.08 6.44
N ALA A 10 10.71 -11.09 6.82
CA ALA A 10 9.83 -9.94 6.80
C ALA A 10 10.34 -8.87 7.80
N PRO A 11 10.47 -7.60 7.37
CA PRO A 11 10.70 -6.47 8.27
C PRO A 11 9.60 -6.37 9.34
N ASP A 12 9.91 -5.78 10.49
CA ASP A 12 8.95 -5.68 11.61
C ASP A 12 7.66 -4.94 11.23
N THR A 13 7.74 -3.97 10.32
CA THR A 13 6.57 -3.26 9.79
C THR A 13 5.63 -4.19 9.01
N ILE A 14 6.19 -5.07 8.17
CA ILE A 14 5.42 -6.06 7.43
C ILE A 14 4.87 -7.13 8.38
N ARG A 15 5.65 -7.55 9.38
CA ARG A 15 5.18 -8.50 10.40
C ARG A 15 4.02 -7.92 11.21
N LEU A 16 4.07 -6.64 11.59
CA LEU A 16 2.95 -5.93 12.20
C LEU A 16 1.72 -5.89 11.29
N GLY A 17 1.92 -5.60 10.00
CA GLY A 17 0.86 -5.65 9.00
C GLY A 17 0.24 -7.03 8.86
N LEU A 18 1.05 -8.08 8.77
CA LEU A 18 0.61 -9.48 8.68
C LEU A 18 -0.15 -9.92 9.93
N PHE A 19 0.34 -9.56 11.11
CA PHE A 19 -0.35 -9.82 12.37
C PHE A 19 -1.76 -9.20 12.37
N ARG A 20 -1.86 -7.92 11.99
CA ARG A 20 -3.17 -7.22 11.87
C ARG A 20 -4.05 -7.85 10.79
N TYR A 21 -3.47 -8.23 9.65
CA TYR A 21 -4.17 -8.85 8.52
C TYR A 21 -4.83 -10.18 8.91
N TYR A 22 -4.08 -11.11 9.51
CA TYR A 22 -4.63 -12.42 9.89
C TYR A 22 -5.60 -12.34 11.07
N ASN A 23 -5.40 -11.39 11.97
CA ASN A 23 -6.24 -11.23 13.16
C ASN A 23 -7.41 -10.27 12.98
N LYS A 24 -7.66 -9.78 11.75
CA LYS A 24 -8.67 -8.74 11.47
C LYS A 24 -10.07 -9.11 11.97
N ASP A 25 -10.52 -10.33 11.69
CA ASP A 25 -11.87 -10.78 12.06
C ASP A 25 -11.87 -11.58 13.37
N GLN A 26 -10.85 -12.42 13.56
CA GLN A 26 -10.67 -13.25 14.75
C GLN A 26 -9.18 -13.57 14.94
N PRO A 27 -8.71 -13.76 16.20
CA PRO A 27 -7.34 -14.17 16.46
C PRO A 27 -7.01 -15.50 15.76
N GLN A 28 -6.01 -15.48 14.89
CA GLN A 28 -5.48 -16.64 14.15
C GLN A 28 -3.97 -16.82 14.36
N VAL A 29 -3.23 -15.73 14.58
CA VAL A 29 -1.77 -15.76 14.74
C VAL A 29 -1.29 -14.98 15.98
N HIS A 30 -0.12 -15.36 16.50
CA HIS A 30 0.55 -14.67 17.61
C HIS A 30 2.06 -14.52 17.38
N TYR A 31 2.68 -13.57 18.08
CA TYR A 31 4.13 -13.39 18.05
C TYR A 31 4.88 -14.41 18.91
N PRO A 32 6.15 -14.73 18.55
CA PRO A 32 7.05 -15.44 19.45
C PRO A 32 7.18 -14.66 20.78
N GLY A 33 7.04 -15.36 21.91
CA GLY A 33 7.15 -14.77 23.24
C GLY A 33 5.83 -14.26 23.84
N ASN A 34 4.70 -14.41 23.16
CA ASN A 34 3.40 -14.17 23.79
C ASN A 34 3.14 -15.23 24.87
N LEU A 35 3.08 -14.81 26.14
CA LEU A 35 3.07 -15.73 27.29
C LEU A 35 1.78 -16.56 27.40
N ASN A 36 0.65 -16.02 26.91
CA ASN A 36 -0.66 -16.67 26.91
C ASN A 36 -1.34 -16.48 25.55
N PRO A 37 -0.90 -17.19 24.49
CA PRO A 37 -1.53 -17.09 23.19
C PRO A 37 -2.96 -17.65 23.25
N VAL A 38 -3.88 -17.03 22.52
CA VAL A 38 -5.26 -17.53 22.39
C VAL A 38 -5.22 -18.96 21.85
N HIS A 39 -6.04 -19.85 22.42
CA HIS A 39 -6.11 -21.23 21.99
C HIS A 39 -6.36 -21.37 20.49
N ARG A 40 -5.66 -22.31 19.85
CA ARG A 40 -5.73 -22.60 18.40
C ARG A 40 -5.21 -21.48 17.49
N THR A 41 -4.47 -20.51 18.02
CA THR A 41 -3.69 -19.59 17.18
C THR A 41 -2.33 -20.18 16.82
N HIS A 42 -1.77 -19.75 15.69
CA HIS A 42 -0.49 -20.20 15.16
C HIS A 42 0.61 -19.16 15.36
N LEU A 43 1.87 -19.62 15.45
CA LEU A 43 3.00 -18.69 15.44
C LEU A 43 3.05 -17.97 14.08
N LEU A 44 3.13 -16.64 14.09
CA LEU A 44 3.27 -15.86 12.87
C LEU A 44 4.61 -16.20 12.19
N ASP A 45 4.55 -16.66 10.94
CA ASP A 45 5.75 -16.90 10.14
C ASP A 45 6.50 -15.57 9.92
N SER A 46 7.83 -15.66 9.92
CA SER A 46 8.70 -14.51 9.79
C SER A 46 9.24 -14.32 8.37
N TYR A 47 8.89 -15.19 7.43
CA TYR A 47 9.41 -15.18 6.06
C TYR A 47 8.34 -14.88 5.03
N ILE A 48 8.70 -14.07 4.04
CA ILE A 48 7.86 -13.71 2.91
C ILE A 48 8.60 -14.01 1.61
N ARG A 49 7.87 -14.34 0.55
CA ARG A 49 8.42 -14.45 -0.80
C ARG A 49 8.07 -13.21 -1.58
N THR A 50 9.07 -12.42 -1.95
CA THR A 50 8.89 -11.11 -2.58
C THR A 50 8.85 -11.19 -4.11
N PHE A 51 8.16 -10.24 -4.73
CA PHE A 51 8.07 -10.08 -6.18
C PHE A 51 8.64 -8.73 -6.61
N ASN A 52 9.22 -8.72 -7.81
CA ASN A 52 9.72 -7.50 -8.43
C ASN A 52 8.61 -6.55 -8.88
N PHE A 53 7.47 -7.12 -9.31
CA PHE A 53 6.32 -6.38 -9.76
C PHE A 53 5.07 -7.27 -9.65
N ALA A 54 3.90 -6.64 -9.71
CA ALA A 54 2.65 -7.31 -10.01
C ALA A 54 1.90 -6.62 -11.15
N LEU A 55 0.86 -7.27 -11.65
CA LEU A 55 -0.05 -6.68 -12.64
C LEU A 55 -1.31 -6.21 -11.92
N LEU A 56 -1.64 -4.94 -12.12
CA LEU A 56 -2.90 -4.33 -11.71
C LEU A 56 -3.57 -3.80 -12.99
N ASP A 57 -4.69 -4.40 -13.37
CA ASP A 57 -5.42 -4.11 -14.62
C ASP A 57 -4.53 -4.07 -15.88
N GLY A 58 -3.61 -5.05 -15.96
CA GLY A 58 -2.66 -5.16 -17.07
C GLY A 58 -1.48 -4.20 -17.01
N ARG A 59 -1.42 -3.28 -16.05
CA ARG A 59 -0.27 -2.39 -15.81
C ARG A 59 0.67 -2.98 -14.77
N ARG A 60 1.97 -2.76 -14.95
CA ARG A 60 2.98 -3.18 -13.97
C ARG A 60 3.03 -2.17 -12.83
N VAL A 61 2.90 -2.67 -11.61
CA VAL A 61 3.16 -1.92 -10.37
C VAL A 61 4.41 -2.49 -9.73
N THR A 62 5.37 -1.61 -9.44
CA THR A 62 6.70 -1.96 -8.94
C THR A 62 6.91 -1.34 -7.56
N PRO A 63 7.45 -2.07 -6.57
CA PRO A 63 7.73 -1.48 -5.26
C PRO A 63 8.78 -0.37 -5.31
N THR A 64 8.64 0.68 -4.49
CA THR A 64 9.56 1.84 -4.50
C THR A 64 11.01 1.49 -4.20
N SER A 65 11.24 0.46 -3.36
CA SER A 65 12.58 -0.04 -3.04
C SER A 65 13.35 -0.51 -4.28
N ARG A 66 12.64 -0.79 -5.39
CA ARG A 66 13.19 -1.21 -6.68
C ARG A 66 12.86 -0.27 -7.83
N SER A 67 12.06 0.78 -7.60
CA SER A 67 11.89 1.83 -8.59
C SER A 67 13.20 2.60 -8.70
N VAL A 68 14.04 2.21 -9.66
CA VAL A 68 15.10 3.10 -10.17
C VAL A 68 14.41 4.42 -10.47
N ARG A 69 14.92 5.54 -9.95
CA ARG A 69 14.32 6.90 -9.99
C ARG A 69 13.78 7.37 -11.36
N ASN A 70 13.99 6.61 -12.43
CA ASN A 70 13.70 6.94 -13.83
C ASN A 70 12.87 5.87 -14.59
N SER A 71 12.37 4.79 -13.98
CA SER A 71 11.52 3.81 -14.69
C SER A 71 10.03 4.06 -14.43
N ALA A 72 9.23 4.06 -15.51
CA ALA A 72 7.79 4.36 -15.53
C ALA A 72 6.89 3.36 -14.76
N GLY A 73 7.45 2.48 -13.92
CA GLY A 73 6.66 1.63 -13.04
C GLY A 73 6.21 2.44 -11.82
N SER A 74 5.02 3.03 -11.87
CA SER A 74 4.49 3.78 -10.72
C SER A 74 4.22 2.81 -9.57
N SER A 75 4.87 3.07 -8.43
CA SER A 75 4.66 2.44 -7.13
C SER A 75 3.38 2.95 -6.46
N ILE A 76 2.75 3.98 -7.00
CA ILE A 76 1.64 4.68 -6.36
C ILE A 76 0.33 4.07 -6.84
N ILE A 77 -0.51 3.79 -5.86
CA ILE A 77 -1.79 3.14 -6.05
C ILE A 77 -2.89 3.90 -5.32
N GLN A 78 -4.11 3.66 -5.77
CA GLN A 78 -5.31 4.00 -5.03
C GLN A 78 -5.95 2.71 -4.55
N ALA A 79 -6.35 2.65 -3.28
CA ALA A 79 -7.14 1.55 -2.72
C ALA A 79 -8.39 2.10 -2.04
N LYS A 80 -9.39 1.23 -1.91
CA LYS A 80 -10.60 1.52 -1.16
C LYS A 80 -10.52 0.89 0.23
N ILE A 81 -10.33 1.71 1.25
CA ILE A 81 -10.31 1.28 2.65
C ILE A 81 -11.63 1.70 3.30
N GLY A 82 -12.56 0.76 3.43
CA GLY A 82 -13.93 1.05 3.85
C GLY A 82 -14.66 1.93 2.82
N THR A 83 -15.06 3.12 3.21
CA THR A 83 -15.67 4.13 2.32
C THR A 83 -14.67 5.13 1.74
N MET A 84 -13.42 5.12 2.23
CA MET A 84 -12.40 6.09 1.83
C MET A 84 -11.58 5.58 0.65
N ARG A 85 -11.30 6.48 -0.29
CA ARG A 85 -10.25 6.29 -1.30
C ARG A 85 -8.94 6.84 -0.73
N CYS A 86 -7.90 6.04 -0.79
CA CYS A 86 -6.61 6.38 -0.22
C CYS A 86 -5.52 6.16 -1.25
N ALA A 87 -4.65 7.16 -1.41
CA ALA A 87 -3.43 6.99 -2.18
C ALA A 87 -2.33 6.45 -1.27
N GLY A 88 -1.56 5.50 -1.81
CA GLY A 88 -0.44 4.92 -1.08
C GLY A 88 0.67 4.51 -2.02
N GLU A 89 1.85 4.33 -1.46
CA GLU A 89 3.02 3.86 -2.18
C GLU A 89 3.36 2.43 -1.79
N ILE A 90 3.47 1.54 -2.77
CA ILE A 90 3.84 0.14 -2.56
C ILE A 90 5.32 0.05 -2.19
N ARG A 91 5.59 -0.43 -0.97
CA ARG A 91 6.94 -0.70 -0.47
C ARG A 91 7.44 -2.10 -0.77
N SER A 92 6.53 -3.06 -0.83
CA SER A 92 6.82 -4.47 -1.16
C SER A 92 5.60 -5.17 -1.72
N ILE A 93 5.82 -6.13 -2.61
CA ILE A 93 4.81 -7.07 -3.10
C ILE A 93 5.32 -8.46 -2.74
N PHE A 94 4.49 -9.28 -2.12
CA PHE A 94 4.91 -10.58 -1.61
C PHE A 94 3.76 -11.56 -1.43
N ILE A 95 4.07 -12.83 -1.26
CA ILE A 95 3.16 -13.83 -0.67
C ILE A 95 3.71 -14.22 0.70
N HIS A 96 2.80 -14.60 1.59
CA HIS A 96 3.12 -15.08 2.92
C HIS A 96 2.37 -16.39 3.17
N GLU A 97 3.12 -17.46 3.37
CA GLU A 97 2.60 -18.80 3.63
C GLU A 97 2.54 -18.97 5.15
N GLN A 98 1.33 -19.00 5.71
CA GLN A 98 1.12 -19.13 7.15
C GLN A 98 0.66 -20.53 7.49
N THR A 99 1.46 -21.24 8.29
CA THR A 99 1.11 -22.58 8.78
C THR A 99 -0.20 -22.54 9.55
N GLY A 100 -1.08 -23.50 9.28
CA GLY A 100 -2.40 -23.61 9.91
C GLY A 100 -3.49 -22.72 9.28
N ILE A 101 -3.14 -21.90 8.30
CA ILE A 101 -4.11 -21.09 7.55
C ILE A 101 -4.26 -21.65 6.13
N PRO A 102 -5.51 -21.85 5.64
CA PRO A 102 -5.76 -22.42 4.32
C PRO A 102 -5.05 -21.67 3.18
N GLU A 103 -4.57 -22.42 2.18
CA GLU A 103 -3.92 -21.87 0.98
C GLU A 103 -4.82 -20.89 0.21
N SER A 104 -6.14 -21.06 0.25
CA SER A 104 -7.09 -20.13 -0.37
C SER A 104 -7.01 -18.70 0.18
N ARG A 105 -6.41 -18.50 1.36
CA ARG A 105 -6.13 -17.17 1.95
C ARG A 105 -4.71 -16.68 1.69
N GLN A 106 -3.86 -17.49 1.05
CA GLN A 106 -2.50 -17.13 0.65
C GLN A 106 -2.55 -16.41 -0.70
N THR A 107 -2.94 -15.13 -0.64
CA THR A 107 -2.98 -14.24 -1.80
C THR A 107 -1.69 -13.44 -1.93
N VAL A 108 -1.50 -12.79 -3.09
CA VAL A 108 -0.48 -11.76 -3.24
C VAL A 108 -0.90 -10.56 -2.40
N LEU A 109 0.02 -10.13 -1.53
CA LEU A 109 -0.13 -9.00 -0.63
C LEU A 109 0.77 -7.85 -1.08
N ALA A 110 0.36 -6.64 -0.75
CA ALA A 110 1.17 -5.43 -0.86
C ALA A 110 1.38 -4.81 0.51
N ALA A 111 2.62 -4.43 0.83
CA ALA A 111 2.90 -3.53 1.93
C ALA A 111 2.86 -2.09 1.40
N VAL A 112 2.04 -1.24 2.01
CA VAL A 112 1.74 0.11 1.53
C VAL A 112 2.02 1.15 2.61
N GLU A 113 2.59 2.27 2.19
CA GLU A 113 2.63 3.49 2.99
C GLU A 113 1.65 4.50 2.43
N TRP A 114 0.66 4.87 3.24
CA TRP A 114 -0.41 5.76 2.83
C TRP A 114 0.07 7.20 2.83
N MET A 115 -0.20 7.91 1.74
CA MET A 115 0.19 9.30 1.57
C MET A 115 -0.61 10.19 2.52
N LYS A 116 0.02 11.26 3.02
CA LYS A 116 -0.65 12.25 3.86
C LYS A 116 -1.24 13.36 2.99
N THR A 117 -2.55 13.57 3.11
CA THR A 117 -3.26 14.60 2.34
C THR A 117 -2.70 15.98 2.66
N SER A 118 -2.51 16.81 1.64
CA SER A 118 -2.11 18.21 1.81
C SER A 118 -3.35 19.07 2.05
N PRO A 119 -3.36 19.96 3.05
CA PRO A 119 -4.41 20.97 3.16
C PRO A 119 -4.23 22.11 2.14
N PHE A 120 -3.12 22.13 1.40
CA PHE A 120 -2.79 23.18 0.45
C PHE A 120 -3.23 22.82 -0.98
N THR A 121 -3.69 23.85 -1.69
CA THR A 121 -3.95 23.84 -3.14
C THR A 121 -2.82 24.58 -3.86
N PRO A 122 -2.32 24.08 -5.00
CA PRO A 122 -1.33 24.80 -5.82
C PRO A 122 -1.88 26.09 -6.47
N LEU A 123 -3.19 26.36 -6.38
CA LEU A 123 -3.85 27.52 -6.98
C LEU A 123 -4.50 28.39 -5.90
N GLU A 124 -4.32 29.71 -6.01
CA GLU A 124 -4.86 30.73 -5.08
C GLU A 124 -6.37 30.95 -5.23
N ASN A 125 -6.98 30.57 -6.35
CA ASN A 125 -8.39 30.77 -6.64
C ASN A 125 -9.13 29.42 -6.52
N PRO A 126 -10.31 29.33 -5.87
CA PRO A 126 -10.89 28.08 -5.41
C PRO A 126 -11.54 27.24 -6.52
N LYS A 127 -11.38 27.63 -7.79
CA LYS A 127 -11.67 26.74 -8.91
C LYS A 127 -10.37 26.08 -9.33
N PHE A 128 -10.17 24.85 -8.86
CA PHE A 128 -9.11 24.00 -9.36
C PHE A 128 -9.35 23.89 -10.87
N ILE A 129 -8.34 24.13 -11.72
CA ILE A 129 -8.48 23.98 -13.18
C ILE A 129 -8.96 22.57 -13.59
N TRP A 130 -8.88 21.61 -12.68
CA TRP A 130 -9.33 20.23 -12.82
C TRP A 130 -10.74 19.97 -12.26
N ASP A 131 -11.39 20.97 -11.63
CA ASP A 131 -12.77 20.84 -11.12
C ASP A 131 -13.76 20.59 -12.26
N ASP A 132 -13.45 21.09 -13.46
CA ASP A 132 -14.23 20.84 -14.67
C ASP A 132 -14.00 19.41 -15.23
N TYR A 133 -13.06 18.64 -14.66
CA TYR A 133 -12.65 17.30 -15.07
C TYR A 133 -12.60 16.33 -13.88
N PRO A 134 -13.71 16.10 -13.16
CA PRO A 134 -13.74 15.25 -11.97
C PRO A 134 -13.34 13.80 -12.25
N GLU A 135 -13.46 13.34 -13.49
CA GLU A 135 -13.03 12.02 -13.96
C GLU A 135 -11.52 11.80 -13.82
N LEU A 136 -10.71 12.86 -13.77
CA LEU A 136 -9.26 12.76 -13.58
C LEU A 136 -8.88 12.37 -12.14
N GLY A 137 -9.81 12.51 -11.19
CA GLY A 137 -9.60 12.14 -9.79
C GLY A 137 -8.35 12.78 -9.19
N ILE A 138 -8.18 14.09 -9.40
CA ILE A 138 -6.98 14.82 -8.99
C ILE A 138 -6.96 15.04 -7.48
N GLU A 139 -5.88 14.61 -6.82
CA GLU A 139 -5.68 14.78 -5.37
C GLU A 139 -4.29 15.34 -5.08
N THR A 140 -4.15 16.10 -3.98
CA THR A 140 -2.89 16.70 -3.54
C THR A 140 -2.39 16.11 -2.22
N TRP A 141 -1.08 15.96 -2.13
CA TRP A 141 -0.42 15.28 -1.01
C TRP A 141 0.81 16.02 -0.55
N GLU A 142 1.09 15.92 0.75
CA GLU A 142 2.35 16.38 1.31
C GLU A 142 3.51 15.57 0.71
N ILE A 143 4.57 16.25 0.30
CA ILE A 143 5.68 15.62 -0.39
C ILE A 143 6.49 14.73 0.55
N ASP A 144 6.74 13.48 0.15
CA ASP A 144 7.52 12.51 0.94
C ASP A 144 7.01 12.32 2.39
N ARG A 145 5.73 12.61 2.64
CA ARG A 145 5.05 12.43 3.94
C ARG A 145 3.98 11.35 3.84
N TYR A 146 3.98 10.49 4.85
CA TYR A 146 3.06 9.36 4.96
C TYR A 146 2.34 9.41 6.29
N GLN A 147 1.19 8.77 6.36
CA GLN A 147 0.40 8.70 7.57
C GLN A 147 1.09 7.86 8.65
N ASP A 148 0.82 8.17 9.92
CA ASP A 148 1.36 7.39 11.02
C ASP A 148 0.80 5.97 10.99
N ARG A 149 1.69 5.01 11.21
CA ARG A 149 1.37 3.58 11.23
C ARG A 149 0.70 3.15 12.55
N GLN A 150 0.84 3.96 13.59
CA GLN A 150 0.32 3.67 14.93
C GLN A 150 -1.19 3.88 15.04
N ASP A 151 -1.75 4.83 14.30
CA ASP A 151 -3.17 5.18 14.38
C ASP A 151 -4.10 4.04 13.96
N GLY A 152 -3.58 3.03 13.25
CA GLY A 152 -4.31 1.83 12.84
C GLY A 152 -5.43 2.08 11.83
N ALA A 153 -5.66 3.35 11.44
CA ALA A 153 -6.70 3.77 10.51
C ALA A 153 -6.56 3.10 9.14
N PHE A 154 -5.33 2.84 8.69
CA PHE A 154 -5.06 2.23 7.39
C PHE A 154 -4.22 0.95 7.51
N PRO A 155 -4.52 -0.09 6.72
CA PRO A 155 -3.80 -1.35 6.77
C PRO A 155 -2.39 -1.18 6.21
N ILE A 156 -1.38 -1.68 6.94
CA ILE A 156 0.00 -1.70 6.44
C ILE A 156 0.16 -2.73 5.31
N VAL A 157 -0.60 -3.81 5.39
CA VAL A 157 -0.62 -4.91 4.44
C VAL A 157 -2.06 -5.15 4.01
N LEU A 158 -2.27 -5.24 2.70
CA LEU A 158 -3.56 -5.59 2.10
C LEU A 158 -3.39 -6.56 0.93
N PRO A 159 -4.42 -7.36 0.61
CA PRO A 159 -4.48 -8.09 -0.65
C PRO A 159 -4.27 -7.16 -1.84
N LEU A 160 -3.47 -7.60 -2.81
CA LEU A 160 -3.25 -6.84 -4.04
C LEU A 160 -4.57 -6.56 -4.78
N GLY A 161 -5.53 -7.49 -4.68
CA GLY A 161 -6.87 -7.33 -5.27
C GLY A 161 -7.76 -6.29 -4.58
N GLU A 162 -7.39 -5.75 -3.42
CA GLU A 162 -8.08 -4.61 -2.79
C GLU A 162 -7.57 -3.25 -3.31
N ILE A 163 -6.51 -3.27 -4.12
CA ILE A 163 -6.01 -2.09 -4.81
C ILE A 163 -6.92 -1.83 -6.01
N HIS A 164 -7.45 -0.60 -6.10
CA HIS A 164 -8.39 -0.18 -7.13
C HIS A 164 -7.70 0.11 -8.44
N CYS A 165 -6.67 0.97 -8.43
CA CYS A 165 -5.93 1.32 -9.64
C CYS A 165 -4.54 1.85 -9.32
N GLN A 166 -3.74 2.03 -10.38
CA GLN A 166 -2.48 2.77 -10.32
C GLN A 166 -2.76 4.28 -10.41
N LEU A 167 -1.95 5.08 -9.72
CA LEU A 167 -1.98 6.53 -9.83
C LEU A 167 -0.79 7.03 -10.66
N ALA A 168 -1.05 8.03 -11.50
CA ALA A 168 -0.01 8.88 -12.05
C ALA A 168 0.39 9.92 -11.00
N ARG A 169 1.67 10.29 -10.92
CA ARG A 169 2.17 11.31 -9.99
C ARG A 169 2.93 12.42 -10.72
N GLY A 170 2.53 13.65 -10.47
CA GLY A 170 3.32 14.85 -10.71
C GLY A 170 3.93 15.38 -9.42
N ARG A 171 5.08 16.05 -9.53
CA ARG A 171 5.72 16.75 -8.40
C ARG A 171 5.63 18.25 -8.68
N ILE A 172 5.08 19.00 -7.73
CA ILE A 172 4.97 20.46 -7.80
C ILE A 172 6.04 21.04 -6.89
N GLU A 173 7.12 21.55 -7.48
CA GLU A 173 8.28 22.06 -6.74
C GLU A 173 8.30 23.59 -6.59
N HIS A 174 7.38 24.28 -7.26
CA HIS A 174 7.32 25.75 -7.34
C HIS A 174 6.35 26.36 -6.31
N THR A 175 5.65 25.54 -5.54
CA THR A 175 4.77 25.98 -4.45
C THR A 175 5.48 25.88 -3.10
N ASP A 176 5.05 26.68 -2.13
CA ASP A 176 5.44 26.53 -0.73
C ASP A 176 4.18 26.26 0.13
N PRO A 177 3.97 25.04 0.64
CA PRO A 177 4.89 23.90 0.58
C PRO A 177 4.91 23.21 -0.80
N LYS A 178 5.99 22.45 -1.06
CA LYS A 178 6.08 21.53 -2.20
C LYS A 178 5.08 20.39 -2.03
N MET A 179 4.50 19.94 -3.14
CA MET A 179 3.40 18.96 -3.11
C MET A 179 3.55 17.88 -4.17
N TRP A 180 2.86 16.76 -3.95
CA TRP A 180 2.51 15.82 -5.01
C TRP A 180 1.09 16.07 -5.49
N ILE A 181 0.89 15.85 -6.78
CA ILE A 181 -0.41 15.76 -7.42
C ILE A 181 -0.55 14.36 -8.00
N THR A 182 -1.67 13.71 -7.75
CA THR A 182 -1.97 12.41 -8.34
C THR A 182 -3.18 12.47 -9.23
N ALA A 183 -3.20 11.65 -10.28
CA ALA A 183 -4.35 11.44 -11.14
C ALA A 183 -4.67 9.95 -11.22
N THR A 184 -5.95 9.60 -11.25
CA THR A 184 -6.35 8.21 -11.42
C THR A 184 -5.98 7.70 -12.81
N MET A 185 -5.52 6.45 -12.90
CA MET A 185 -5.35 5.76 -14.17
C MET A 185 -6.43 4.69 -14.39
N ASP A 186 -7.51 4.74 -13.61
CA ASP A 186 -8.68 3.88 -13.79
C ASP A 186 -9.25 3.98 -15.22
N ARG A 187 -9.90 2.92 -15.70
CA ARG A 187 -10.43 2.83 -17.07
C ARG A 187 -11.95 2.85 -17.09
#